data_AF-A0A0C2MRA8-F1
#
_entry.id   AF-A0A0C2MRA8-F1
#
_cell.length_a   1.000
_cell.length_b   1.000
_cell.length_c   1.000
_cell.angle_alpha   90.00
_cell.angle_beta   90.00
_cell.angle_gamma   90.00
#
_symmetry.space_group_name_H-M   'P 1'
#
loop_
_entity.id
_entity.type
_entity.pdbx_description
1 polymer ?
#
loop_
_entity_poly.entity_id
_entity_poly.type
_entity_poly.pdbx_seq_one_letter_code
_entity_poly.pdbx_strand_id
1 'polypeptide(L)'
;MFIYPSITFCYSFRHIQTPLYKQIYLTDDLGRQSSFQRMSIAPSLSTEQVVYSGYMDVYPPLIESTEVEKWVSSTKSKRRYFVLYKETNGARCRLTYSRDENDTSQFELAVNVESCAGLKKTPNLKLNAFQLQINEKTIIFVVPKSNEYNTWVKAISDVFEVHFECTESQTSSGFIKSTNIQDAWSKCSIAQISEYSKENDAINKKARDVVRF
;
A
#
# COMPACT_ATOMS: atom_id res chain seq x y z
N MET A 1 5.15 -23.62 61.11
CA MET A 1 4.64 -25.01 61.08
C MET A 1 3.15 -24.91 61.34
N PHE A 2 2.24 -25.17 60.40
CA PHE A 2 2.38 -25.50 58.95
C PHE A 2 2.98 -24.33 58.12
N ILE A 3 3.25 -24.35 56.80
CA ILE A 3 3.34 -25.41 55.75
C ILE A 3 2.16 -25.55 54.73
N TYR A 4 2.35 -24.94 53.54
CA TYR A 4 1.82 -25.25 52.17
C TYR A 4 0.32 -25.14 51.79
N PRO A 5 -0.03 -24.98 50.48
CA PRO A 5 0.79 -24.49 49.33
C PRO A 5 0.09 -23.43 48.41
N SER A 6 0.91 -22.77 47.57
CA SER A 6 0.72 -22.37 46.14
C SER A 6 -0.64 -21.79 45.64
N ILE A 7 -0.71 -20.90 44.65
CA ILE A 7 0.00 -20.88 43.35
C ILE A 7 0.25 -19.44 42.88
N THR A 8 1.49 -19.16 42.47
CA THR A 8 1.85 -17.93 41.73
C THR A 8 1.60 -18.15 40.24
N PHE A 9 0.61 -17.47 39.65
CA PHE A 9 0.43 -17.49 38.19
C PHE A 9 1.36 -16.48 37.50
N CYS A 10 2.60 -16.92 37.26
CA CYS A 10 3.51 -16.25 36.33
C CYS A 10 3.01 -16.45 34.89
N TYR A 11 2.31 -15.47 34.32
CA TYR A 11 2.03 -15.44 32.88
C TYR A 11 3.28 -15.07 32.08
N SER A 12 4.22 -16.01 32.03
CA SER A 12 5.24 -16.09 30.98
C SER A 12 4.56 -16.54 29.68
N PHE A 13 3.88 -15.62 29.00
CA PHE A 13 3.47 -15.88 27.62
C PHE A 13 4.70 -15.78 26.72
N ARG A 14 5.16 -16.96 26.31
CA ARG A 14 6.29 -17.16 25.41
C ARG A 14 6.12 -16.36 24.12
N HIS A 15 7.25 -15.96 23.54
CA HIS A 15 7.34 -15.58 22.13
C HIS A 15 6.53 -16.53 21.25
N ILE A 16 5.44 -16.02 20.68
CA ILE A 16 4.85 -16.60 19.47
C ILE A 16 5.66 -16.02 18.31
N GLN A 17 6.83 -16.64 18.07
CA GLN A 17 7.51 -16.50 16.79
C GLN A 17 6.69 -17.27 15.75
N THR A 18 5.87 -16.56 14.98
CA THR A 18 5.25 -17.08 13.75
C THR A 18 5.70 -16.29 12.53
N PRO A 19 6.95 -16.49 12.06
CA PRO A 19 7.31 -16.13 10.70
C PRO A 19 6.80 -17.22 9.74
N LEU A 20 5.49 -17.30 9.52
CA LEU A 20 4.93 -18.05 8.38
C LEU A 20 4.90 -17.16 7.14
N TYR A 21 6.09 -16.65 6.80
CA TYR A 21 6.34 -15.88 5.60
C TYR A 21 6.26 -16.82 4.40
N LYS A 22 5.06 -16.96 3.80
CA LYS A 22 4.90 -17.69 2.55
C LYS A 22 5.45 -16.85 1.42
N GLN A 23 6.76 -16.95 1.22
CA GLN A 23 7.51 -16.26 0.18
C GLN A 23 7.08 -16.80 -1.18
N ILE A 24 6.06 -16.18 -1.79
CA ILE A 24 5.63 -16.51 -3.15
C ILE A 24 6.68 -15.96 -4.11
N TYR A 25 7.65 -16.81 -4.43
CA TYR A 25 8.51 -16.64 -5.59
C TYR A 25 7.68 -16.87 -6.85
N LEU A 26 7.77 -15.94 -7.81
CA LEU A 26 7.24 -16.11 -9.16
C LEU A 26 8.18 -17.00 -9.98
N THR A 27 8.21 -18.28 -9.62
CA THR A 27 8.90 -19.34 -10.37
C THR A 27 7.89 -20.43 -10.68
N ASP A 28 7.43 -20.45 -11.94
CA ASP A 28 6.61 -21.52 -12.52
C ASP A 28 7.47 -22.80 -12.65
N ASP A 29 7.65 -23.58 -11.58
CA ASP A 29 8.09 -24.98 -11.67
C ASP A 29 7.87 -25.78 -10.37
N LEU A 30 6.83 -26.62 -10.36
CA LEU A 30 6.80 -28.01 -9.87
C LEU A 30 5.36 -28.51 -9.77
N GLY A 31 5.04 -29.58 -10.51
CA GLY A 31 3.80 -30.33 -10.33
C GLY A 31 3.87 -31.30 -9.15
N ARG A 32 2.68 -31.74 -8.71
CA ARG A 32 2.37 -32.76 -7.68
C ARG A 32 2.52 -32.38 -6.20
N GLN A 33 1.50 -32.82 -5.44
CA GLN A 33 1.40 -32.96 -3.98
C GLN A 33 1.37 -31.64 -3.17
N SER A 34 0.24 -31.30 -2.53
CA SER A 34 -0.23 -32.05 -1.36
C SER A 34 -1.72 -31.81 -1.07
N SER A 35 -2.45 -32.91 -0.88
CA SER A 35 -3.85 -32.89 -0.43
C SER A 35 -3.92 -32.87 1.10
N PHE A 36 -4.01 -31.67 1.69
CA PHE A 36 -4.38 -31.52 3.10
C PHE A 36 -5.84 -31.09 3.21
N GLN A 37 -6.69 -32.03 3.65
CA GLN A 37 -8.06 -31.73 4.08
C GLN A 37 -8.00 -30.76 5.26
N ARG A 38 -8.49 -29.53 5.08
CA ARG A 38 -8.85 -28.66 6.22
C ARG A 38 -10.28 -28.99 6.63
N MET A 39 -10.48 -29.23 7.92
CA MET A 39 -11.82 -29.34 8.49
C MET A 39 -12.53 -27.98 8.37
N SER A 40 -13.76 -27.99 7.85
CA SER A 40 -14.59 -26.80 7.76
C SER A 40 -15.16 -26.44 9.14
N ILE A 41 -14.51 -25.49 9.82
CA ILE A 41 -15.21 -24.67 10.82
C ILE A 41 -16.07 -23.69 10.03
N ALA A 42 -17.39 -23.73 10.21
CA ALA A 42 -18.32 -22.93 9.44
C ALA A 42 -18.05 -21.43 9.66
N PRO A 43 -17.72 -20.64 8.62
CA PRO A 43 -17.70 -19.20 8.72
C PRO A 43 -19.15 -18.69 8.82
N SER A 44 -19.37 -17.66 9.63
CA SER A 44 -20.54 -16.79 9.47
C SER A 44 -20.64 -16.35 8.01
N LEU A 45 -21.81 -16.49 7.39
CA LEU A 45 -22.05 -16.15 5.98
C LEU A 45 -21.84 -14.65 5.71
N SER A 46 -20.61 -14.26 5.44
CA SER A 46 -20.33 -13.02 4.75
C SER A 46 -20.25 -13.26 3.26
N THR A 47 -21.18 -12.63 2.55
CA THR A 47 -21.27 -12.70 1.09
C THR A 47 -20.23 -11.76 0.48
N GLU A 48 -19.11 -12.31 0.03
CA GLU A 48 -18.15 -11.57 -0.80
C GLU A 48 -18.82 -11.18 -2.13
N GLN A 49 -18.92 -9.88 -2.39
CA GLN A 49 -19.48 -9.34 -3.63
C GLN A 49 -18.35 -9.05 -4.62
N VAL A 50 -18.52 -9.46 -5.89
CA VAL A 50 -17.66 -9.00 -6.99
C VAL A 50 -17.97 -7.52 -7.26
N VAL A 51 -16.97 -6.66 -7.07
CA VAL A 51 -17.05 -5.23 -7.36
C VAL A 51 -16.73 -4.98 -8.83
N TYR A 52 -15.66 -5.60 -9.33
CA TYR A 52 -15.26 -5.48 -10.73
C TYR A 52 -14.41 -6.68 -11.16
N SER A 53 -14.42 -7.00 -12.46
CA SER A 53 -13.63 -8.08 -13.04
C SER A 53 -13.26 -7.78 -14.49
N GLY A 54 -12.21 -8.44 -15.00
CA GLY A 54 -11.75 -8.26 -16.37
C GLY A 54 -10.28 -8.61 -16.57
N TYR A 55 -9.81 -8.53 -17.82
CA TYR A 55 -8.43 -8.83 -18.17
C TYR A 55 -7.51 -7.62 -17.95
N MET A 56 -6.34 -7.86 -17.37
CA MET A 56 -5.23 -6.90 -17.35
C MET A 56 -3.92 -7.60 -17.71
N ASP A 57 -2.98 -6.86 -18.30
CA ASP A 57 -1.60 -7.31 -18.43
C ASP A 57 -0.85 -6.90 -17.16
N VAL A 58 -0.31 -7.88 -16.44
CA VAL A 58 0.46 -7.66 -15.20
C VAL A 58 1.94 -7.95 -15.46
N TYR A 59 2.81 -7.05 -15.02
CA TYR A 59 4.24 -7.32 -14.93
C TYR A 59 4.58 -7.93 -13.56
N PRO A 60 5.71 -8.65 -13.40
CA PRO A 60 6.18 -9.11 -12.09
C PRO A 60 6.34 -7.97 -11.05
N PRO A 61 6.64 -8.25 -9.78
CA PRO A 61 7.08 -7.21 -8.85
C PRO A 61 8.32 -6.47 -9.36
N LEU A 62 8.29 -5.14 -9.27
CA LEU A 62 9.44 -4.29 -9.55
C LEU A 62 10.55 -4.55 -8.53
N ILE A 63 11.79 -4.59 -9.00
CA ILE A 63 12.98 -4.70 -8.14
C ILE A 63 13.39 -3.28 -7.75
N GLU A 64 13.46 -3.00 -6.44
CA GLU A 64 13.60 -1.65 -5.83
C GLU A 64 14.78 -0.80 -6.36
N SER A 65 15.77 -1.43 -6.98
CA SER A 65 16.96 -0.78 -7.54
C SER A 65 16.88 -0.46 -9.04
N THR A 66 15.75 -0.71 -9.71
CA THR A 66 15.64 -0.59 -11.18
C THR A 66 14.70 0.53 -11.61
N GLU A 67 15.14 1.37 -12.54
CA GLU A 67 14.26 2.30 -13.25
C GLU A 67 13.12 1.55 -13.96
N VAL A 68 11.89 2.03 -13.78
CA VAL A 68 10.67 1.40 -14.31
C VAL A 68 10.76 1.13 -15.81
N GLU A 69 11.26 2.08 -16.60
CA GLU A 69 11.36 1.96 -18.06
C GLU A 69 12.33 0.85 -18.50
N LYS A 70 13.51 0.77 -17.87
CA LYS A 70 14.51 -0.29 -18.11
C LYS A 70 13.97 -1.65 -17.70
N TRP A 71 13.29 -1.72 -16.57
CA TRP A 71 12.70 -2.96 -16.07
C TRP A 71 11.52 -3.45 -16.91
N VAL A 72 10.65 -2.56 -17.39
CA VAL A 72 9.55 -2.92 -18.31
C VAL A 72 10.10 -3.37 -19.66
N SER A 73 11.09 -2.68 -20.22
CA SER A 73 11.67 -3.06 -21.52
C SER A 73 12.41 -4.41 -21.48
N SER A 74 12.98 -4.81 -20.33
CA SER A 74 13.57 -6.14 -20.14
C SER A 74 12.57 -7.25 -19.76
N THR A 75 11.36 -6.91 -19.30
CA THR A 75 10.43 -7.86 -18.67
C THR A 75 9.13 -7.99 -19.45
N LYS A 76 8.72 -9.22 -19.78
CA LYS A 76 7.41 -9.45 -20.43
C LYS A 76 6.27 -9.46 -19.42
N SER A 77 5.20 -8.74 -19.71
CA SER A 77 3.94 -8.86 -18.99
C SER A 77 3.25 -10.21 -19.27
N LYS A 78 2.41 -10.66 -18.33
CA LYS A 78 1.51 -11.80 -18.49
C LYS A 78 0.06 -11.30 -18.44
N ARG A 79 -0.75 -11.59 -19.46
CA ARG A 79 -2.20 -11.33 -19.43
C ARG A 79 -2.88 -12.27 -18.44
N ARG A 80 -3.73 -11.76 -17.56
CA ARG A 80 -4.50 -12.54 -16.57
C ARG A 80 -5.91 -11.96 -16.44
N TYR A 81 -6.84 -12.79 -15.98
CA TYR A 81 -8.17 -12.34 -15.57
C TYR A 81 -8.12 -12.00 -14.08
N PHE A 82 -8.63 -10.83 -13.71
CA PHE A 82 -8.63 -10.31 -12.34
C PHE A 82 -10.05 -10.15 -11.83
N VAL A 83 -10.24 -10.38 -10.53
CA VAL A 83 -11.52 -10.16 -9.84
C VAL A 83 -11.26 -9.44 -8.53
N LEU A 84 -11.95 -8.31 -8.34
CA LEU A 84 -11.93 -7.50 -7.14
C LEU A 84 -13.18 -7.78 -6.31
N TYR A 85 -12.98 -8.23 -5.07
CA TYR A 85 -14.05 -8.56 -4.13
C TYR A 85 -14.05 -7.58 -2.95
N LYS A 86 -15.25 -7.22 -2.48
CA LYS A 86 -15.48 -6.53 -1.21
C LYS A 86 -16.57 -7.27 -0.43
N GLU A 87 -16.34 -7.51 0.85
CA GLU A 87 -17.31 -8.10 1.78
C GLU A 87 -18.42 -7.09 2.10
N THR A 88 -19.67 -7.53 2.24
CA THR A 88 -20.83 -6.61 2.41
C THR A 88 -20.76 -5.75 3.67
N ASN A 89 -20.01 -6.19 4.68
CA ASN A 89 -19.74 -5.47 5.93
C ASN A 89 -18.50 -4.55 5.86
N GLY A 90 -17.78 -4.54 4.74
CA GLY A 90 -16.53 -3.79 4.54
C GLY A 90 -15.28 -4.36 5.25
N ALA A 91 -15.40 -5.45 6.01
CA ALA A 91 -14.30 -5.96 6.86
C ALA A 91 -13.16 -6.60 6.05
N ARG A 92 -13.48 -7.26 4.93
CA ARG A 92 -12.51 -7.86 4.02
C ARG A 92 -12.68 -7.35 2.58
N CYS A 93 -11.55 -7.24 1.90
CA CYS A 93 -11.49 -7.15 0.45
C CYS A 93 -10.37 -8.06 -0.06
N ARG A 94 -10.43 -8.43 -1.34
CA ARG A 94 -9.31 -9.12 -2.00
C ARG A 94 -9.27 -8.83 -3.49
N LEU A 95 -8.07 -8.83 -4.04
CA LEU A 95 -7.81 -8.85 -5.48
C LEU A 95 -7.25 -10.23 -5.81
N THR A 96 -7.97 -11.00 -6.61
CA THR A 96 -7.51 -12.31 -7.12
C THR A 96 -7.22 -12.26 -8.61
N TYR A 97 -6.44 -13.23 -9.09
CA TYR A 97 -6.24 -13.47 -10.51
C TYR A 97 -6.27 -14.97 -10.84
N SER A 98 -6.64 -15.27 -12.08
CA SER A 98 -6.59 -16.60 -12.69
C SER A 98 -5.94 -16.50 -14.07
N ARG A 99 -5.66 -17.64 -14.74
CA ARG A 99 -5.15 -17.59 -16.11
C ARG A 99 -6.15 -16.94 -17.05
N ASP A 100 -7.39 -17.42 -16.97
CA ASP A 100 -8.53 -17.05 -17.80
C ASP A 100 -9.80 -16.97 -16.94
N GLU A 101 -10.87 -16.37 -17.45
CA GLU A 101 -12.15 -16.16 -16.76
C GLU A 101 -12.82 -17.46 -16.26
N ASN A 102 -12.67 -18.56 -17.00
CA ASN A 102 -13.23 -19.86 -16.67
C ASN A 102 -12.26 -20.78 -15.89
N ASP A 103 -11.07 -20.30 -15.53
CA ASP A 103 -10.08 -21.09 -14.80
C ASP A 103 -10.46 -21.17 -13.31
N THR A 104 -10.55 -22.39 -12.79
CA THR A 104 -10.84 -22.66 -11.36
C THR A 104 -9.65 -22.32 -10.46
N SER A 105 -8.46 -22.11 -11.03
CA SER A 105 -7.22 -21.77 -10.33
C SER A 105 -7.16 -20.27 -10.03
N GLN A 106 -7.80 -19.83 -8.94
CA GLN A 106 -7.66 -18.47 -8.44
C GLN A 106 -6.49 -18.33 -7.45
N PHE A 107 -5.73 -17.26 -7.59
CA PHE A 107 -4.61 -16.88 -6.73
C PHE A 107 -4.89 -15.51 -6.10
N GLU A 108 -4.71 -15.38 -4.80
CA GLU A 108 -4.84 -14.10 -4.08
C GLU A 108 -3.56 -13.26 -4.31
N LEU A 109 -3.72 -12.00 -4.69
CA LEU A 109 -2.61 -11.05 -4.91
C LEU A 109 -2.51 -10.01 -3.79
N ALA A 110 -3.64 -9.48 -3.35
CA ALA A 110 -3.77 -8.58 -2.21
C ALA A 110 -5.02 -8.97 -1.40
N VAL A 111 -4.90 -8.91 -0.07
CA VAL A 111 -5.96 -9.30 0.87
C VAL A 111 -6.04 -8.26 2.01
N ASN A 112 -7.23 -7.73 2.24
CA ASN A 112 -7.54 -6.60 3.13
C ASN A 112 -6.97 -5.26 2.64
N VAL A 113 -7.55 -4.18 3.16
CA VAL A 113 -7.13 -2.78 2.96
C VAL A 113 -5.63 -2.62 3.21
N GLU A 114 -5.14 -3.16 4.34
CA GLU A 114 -3.75 -3.09 4.80
C GLU A 114 -2.71 -3.69 3.84
N SER A 115 -3.09 -4.61 2.94
CA SER A 115 -2.15 -5.13 1.93
C SER A 115 -1.66 -4.04 0.96
N CYS A 116 -2.45 -3.00 0.73
CA CYS A 116 -2.23 -2.01 -0.31
C CYS A 116 -1.75 -0.68 0.29
N ALA A 117 -0.49 -0.31 0.06
CA ALA A 117 0.12 0.91 0.59
C ALA A 117 -0.10 2.15 -0.29
N GLY A 118 -0.44 1.97 -1.57
CA GLY A 118 -0.70 3.08 -2.49
C GLY A 118 -0.98 2.66 -3.93
N LEU A 119 -1.67 3.54 -4.66
CA LEU A 119 -2.04 3.36 -6.07
C LEU A 119 -1.60 4.60 -6.86
N LYS A 120 -0.80 4.43 -7.93
CA LYS A 120 -0.18 5.55 -8.66
C LYS A 120 -0.29 5.36 -10.17
N LYS A 121 -0.34 6.44 -10.95
CA LYS A 121 -0.22 6.37 -12.42
C LYS A 121 1.20 5.93 -12.79
N THR A 122 1.36 5.03 -13.76
CA THR A 122 2.70 4.63 -14.23
C THR A 122 3.21 5.66 -15.24
N PRO A 123 4.26 6.46 -14.93
CA PRO A 123 4.83 7.38 -15.91
C PRO A 123 5.44 6.60 -17.08
N ASN A 124 5.43 7.23 -18.26
CA ASN A 124 6.18 6.84 -19.46
C ASN A 124 5.94 5.43 -20.05
N LEU A 125 5.04 4.61 -19.48
CA LEU A 125 4.75 3.26 -19.99
C LEU A 125 3.65 3.26 -21.07
N LYS A 126 2.39 3.43 -20.65
CA LYS A 126 1.18 3.45 -21.49
C LYS A 126 0.13 4.30 -20.78
N LEU A 127 -0.76 4.95 -21.51
CA LEU A 127 -1.82 5.81 -20.94
C LEU A 127 -2.73 5.08 -19.94
N ASN A 128 -2.91 3.77 -20.11
CA ASN A 128 -3.78 2.92 -19.30
C ASN A 128 -3.01 2.09 -18.25
N ALA A 129 -1.86 2.59 -17.78
CA ALA A 129 -1.00 1.86 -16.86
C ALA A 129 -0.98 2.47 -15.45
N PHE A 130 -1.08 1.63 -14.43
CA PHE A 130 -0.97 2.03 -13.03
C PHE A 130 -0.05 1.09 -12.24
N GLN A 131 0.46 1.60 -11.12
CA GLN A 131 1.26 0.90 -10.13
C GLN A 131 0.40 0.71 -8.89
N LEU A 132 0.39 -0.49 -8.32
CA LEU A 132 -0.22 -0.79 -7.03
C LEU A 132 0.88 -1.35 -6.12
N GLN A 133 1.10 -0.71 -4.98
CA GLN A 133 2.08 -1.13 -3.99
C GLN A 133 1.41 -2.08 -2.99
N ILE A 134 1.77 -3.36 -3.05
CA ILE A 134 1.17 -4.46 -2.29
C ILE A 134 2.25 -5.14 -1.44
N ASN A 135 2.11 -5.14 -0.11
CA ASN A 135 3.05 -5.81 0.81
C ASN A 135 4.51 -5.52 0.46
N GLU A 136 4.86 -4.22 0.48
CA GLU A 136 6.17 -3.64 0.11
C GLU A 136 6.54 -3.73 -1.40
N LYS A 137 5.85 -4.55 -2.19
CA LYS A 137 6.15 -4.76 -3.62
C LYS A 137 5.35 -3.83 -4.52
N THR A 138 6.01 -3.12 -5.41
CA THR A 138 5.33 -2.38 -6.50
C THR A 138 5.02 -3.31 -7.67
N ILE A 139 3.75 -3.46 -8.02
CA ILE A 139 3.29 -4.27 -9.16
C ILE A 139 2.68 -3.35 -10.22
N ILE A 140 3.05 -3.54 -11.48
CA ILE A 140 2.60 -2.70 -12.60
C ILE A 140 1.53 -3.43 -13.42
N PHE A 141 0.40 -2.75 -13.62
CA PHE A 141 -0.75 -3.22 -14.38
C PHE A 141 -0.95 -2.34 -15.61
N VAL A 142 -1.41 -2.95 -16.70
CA VAL A 142 -1.86 -2.26 -17.91
C VAL A 142 -3.26 -2.76 -18.25
N VAL A 143 -4.21 -1.83 -18.32
CA VAL A 143 -5.60 -2.13 -18.71
C VAL A 143 -5.69 -2.09 -20.25
N PRO A 144 -6.16 -3.16 -20.91
CA PRO A 144 -6.16 -3.26 -22.37
C PRO A 144 -7.09 -2.26 -23.04
N LYS A 145 -8.19 -1.85 -22.39
CA LYS A 145 -9.11 -0.83 -22.90
C LYS A 145 -9.05 0.43 -22.04
N SER A 146 -8.96 1.60 -22.69
CA SER A 146 -8.85 2.89 -22.00
C SER A 146 -10.11 3.29 -21.22
N ASN A 147 -11.28 2.85 -21.66
CA ASN A 147 -12.55 3.07 -20.95
C ASN A 147 -12.66 2.27 -19.65
N GLU A 148 -11.98 1.12 -19.54
CA GLU A 148 -11.96 0.28 -18.34
C GLU A 148 -10.90 0.76 -17.32
N TYR A 149 -9.91 1.56 -17.74
CA TYR A 149 -8.82 2.02 -16.88
C TYR A 149 -9.30 2.83 -15.68
N ASN A 150 -10.14 3.86 -15.90
CA ASN A 150 -10.67 4.69 -14.83
C ASN A 150 -11.58 3.88 -13.88
N THR A 151 -12.29 2.88 -14.41
CA THR A 151 -13.13 1.97 -13.62
C THR A 151 -12.28 1.08 -12.72
N TRP A 152 -11.18 0.50 -13.23
CA TRP A 152 -10.22 -0.27 -12.43
C TRP A 152 -9.56 0.58 -11.34
N VAL A 153 -9.02 1.75 -11.70
CA VAL A 153 -8.36 2.66 -10.75
C VAL A 153 -9.33 3.09 -9.64
N LYS A 154 -10.55 3.49 -10.00
CA LYS A 154 -11.57 3.86 -9.02
C LYS A 154 -11.97 2.67 -8.14
N ALA A 155 -12.27 1.52 -8.73
CA ALA A 155 -12.70 0.35 -7.95
C ALA A 155 -11.62 -0.12 -6.97
N ILE A 156 -10.35 -0.12 -7.37
CA ILE A 156 -9.23 -0.45 -6.46
C ILE A 156 -9.09 0.61 -5.36
N SER A 157 -9.19 1.90 -5.70
CA SER A 157 -9.16 3.01 -4.74
C SER A 157 -10.30 2.93 -3.71
N ASP A 158 -11.53 2.66 -4.14
CA ASP A 158 -12.73 2.55 -3.28
C ASP A 158 -12.77 1.26 -2.43
N VAL A 159 -12.05 0.20 -2.85
CA VAL A 159 -12.05 -1.11 -2.18
C VAL A 159 -10.88 -1.29 -1.22
N PHE A 160 -9.71 -0.72 -1.53
CA PHE A 160 -8.52 -0.73 -0.68
C PHE A 160 -8.28 0.61 0.04
N GLU A 161 -9.19 1.59 -0.10
CA GLU A 161 -9.15 2.89 0.59
C GLU A 161 -7.85 3.69 0.37
N VAL A 162 -7.17 3.41 -0.75
CA VAL A 162 -5.91 4.06 -1.17
C VAL A 162 -6.18 5.23 -2.10
N HIS A 163 -5.50 6.36 -1.88
CA HIS A 163 -5.56 7.50 -2.79
C HIS A 163 -4.85 7.21 -4.12
N PHE A 164 -5.45 7.64 -5.24
CA PHE A 164 -4.83 7.53 -6.55
C PHE A 164 -3.93 8.73 -6.88
N GLU A 165 -2.61 8.52 -6.82
CA GLU A 165 -1.64 9.56 -7.20
C GLU A 165 -1.49 9.65 -8.73
N CYS A 166 -2.09 10.68 -9.32
CA CYS A 166 -1.89 11.06 -10.71
C CYS A 166 -0.86 12.20 -10.80
N THR A 167 0.43 11.90 -10.61
CA THR A 167 1.52 12.86 -10.88
C THR A 167 1.74 13.00 -12.38
N GLU A 168 0.83 13.69 -13.06
CA GLU A 168 1.20 14.40 -14.27
C GLU A 168 2.13 15.54 -13.87
N SER A 169 3.24 15.71 -14.59
CA SER A 169 4.19 16.78 -14.37
C SER A 169 3.61 18.12 -14.86
N GLN A 170 2.55 18.59 -14.21
CA GLN A 170 2.03 19.94 -14.32
C GLN A 170 2.25 20.66 -13.00
N THR A 171 3.02 21.74 -13.08
CA THR A 171 3.26 22.71 -12.00
C THR A 171 2.00 23.52 -11.70
N SER A 172 0.96 22.90 -11.14
CA SER A 172 -0.23 23.61 -10.64
C SER A 172 -1.20 22.72 -9.83
N SER A 173 -0.94 22.51 -8.53
CA SER A 173 -1.99 22.52 -7.49
C SER A 173 -1.42 22.43 -6.06
N GLY A 174 -1.87 23.34 -5.19
CA GLY A 174 -2.18 22.98 -3.80
C GLY A 174 -1.11 23.18 -2.73
N PHE A 175 0.11 22.66 -2.91
CA PHE A 175 1.16 22.83 -1.89
C PHE A 175 2.27 23.76 -2.36
N ILE A 176 2.08 25.05 -2.08
CA ILE A 176 3.17 26.03 -2.06
C ILE A 176 4.12 25.58 -0.96
N LYS A 177 5.22 24.93 -1.35
CA LYS A 177 6.35 24.63 -0.47
C LYS A 177 7.04 25.96 -0.16
N SER A 178 6.48 26.72 0.77
CA SER A 178 6.99 28.02 1.20
C SER A 178 8.39 27.82 1.78
N THR A 179 9.41 28.11 0.98
CA THR A 179 10.83 28.02 1.33
C THR A 179 11.27 29.07 2.36
N ASN A 180 10.31 29.79 2.95
CA ASN A 180 10.50 30.74 4.02
C ASN A 180 9.67 30.30 5.24
N ILE A 181 10.28 29.49 6.11
CA ILE A 181 9.66 29.04 7.36
C ILE A 181 9.19 30.25 8.18
N GLN A 182 9.94 31.35 8.15
CA GLN A 182 9.62 32.59 8.87
C GLN A 182 8.23 33.19 8.50
N ASP A 183 7.77 33.03 7.26
CA ASP A 183 6.44 33.50 6.80
C ASP A 183 5.28 32.56 7.18
N ALA A 184 5.57 31.30 7.54
CA ALA A 184 4.57 30.37 8.04
C ALA A 184 4.28 30.61 9.54
N TRP A 185 5.30 30.97 10.32
CA TRP A 185 5.17 31.21 11.76
C TRP A 185 4.50 32.56 12.07
N SER A 186 4.72 33.59 11.24
CA SER A 186 4.06 34.90 11.38
C SER A 186 2.54 34.88 11.13
N LYS A 187 2.02 33.81 10.52
CA LYS A 187 0.58 33.59 10.28
C LYS A 187 -0.10 32.70 11.31
N CYS A 188 0.65 32.10 12.24
CA CYS A 188 0.07 31.28 13.30
C CYS A 188 -0.45 32.19 14.42
N SER A 189 -1.78 32.29 14.57
CA SER A 189 -2.46 33.20 15.51
C SER A 189 -2.40 32.74 16.97
N ILE A 190 -1.26 32.22 17.42
CA ILE A 190 -0.97 31.86 18.81
C ILE A 190 -0.07 32.98 19.38
N ALA A 191 -0.68 33.95 20.06
CA ALA A 191 -0.01 35.18 20.51
C ALA A 191 1.30 34.90 21.28
N GLN A 192 1.30 33.90 22.15
CA GLN A 192 2.46 33.47 22.96
C GLN A 192 3.69 33.08 22.12
N ILE A 193 3.50 32.48 20.93
CA ILE A 193 4.60 32.11 20.04
C ILE A 193 5.17 33.35 19.33
N SER A 194 4.33 34.34 19.03
CA SER A 194 4.75 35.59 18.40
C SER A 194 5.63 36.47 19.31
N GLU A 195 5.42 36.42 20.62
CA GLU A 195 6.25 37.11 21.61
C GLU A 195 7.59 36.40 21.80
N TYR A 196 7.58 35.07 21.93
CA TYR A 196 8.80 34.26 22.04
C TYR A 196 9.73 34.39 20.82
N SER A 197 9.15 34.58 19.63
CA SER A 197 9.92 34.87 18.40
C SER A 197 10.64 36.23 18.48
N LYS A 198 9.92 37.29 18.89
CA LYS A 198 10.49 38.64 19.04
C LYS A 198 11.59 38.71 20.11
N GLU A 199 11.42 37.98 21.21
CA GLU A 199 12.43 37.92 22.27
C GLU A 199 13.71 37.22 21.81
N ASN A 200 13.59 36.08 21.10
CA ASN A 200 14.75 35.39 20.52
C ASN A 200 15.47 36.22 19.44
N ASP A 201 14.73 36.94 18.58
CA ASP A 201 15.34 37.84 17.60
C ASP A 201 16.09 39.01 18.26
N ALA A 202 15.59 39.55 19.38
CA ALA A 202 16.28 40.59 20.15
C ALA A 202 17.57 40.05 20.81
N ILE A 203 17.54 38.83 21.34
CA ILE A 203 18.72 38.15 21.91
C ILE A 203 19.76 37.86 20.82
N ASN A 204 19.35 37.29 19.69
CA ASN A 204 20.23 36.99 18.54
C ASN A 204 20.83 38.25 17.92
N LYS A 205 20.09 39.37 17.90
CA LYS A 205 20.64 40.66 17.45
C LYS A 205 21.73 41.17 18.40
N LYS A 206 21.47 41.18 19.72
CA LYS A 206 22.51 41.52 20.72
C LYS A 206 23.75 40.64 20.60
N ALA A 207 23.58 39.32 20.40
CA ALA A 207 24.70 38.41 20.22
C ALA A 207 25.56 38.75 18.98
N ARG A 208 24.93 39.19 17.87
CA ARG A 208 25.65 39.63 16.66
C ARG A 208 26.37 40.96 16.82
N ASP A 209 25.80 41.89 17.59
CA ASP A 209 26.41 43.20 17.85
C ASP A 209 27.60 43.11 18.83
N VAL A 210 27.63 42.10 19.72
CA VAL A 210 28.76 41.82 20.62
C VAL A 210 29.98 41.21 19.91
N VAL A 211 29.77 40.49 18.80
CA VAL A 211 30.85 39.80 18.03
C VAL A 211 31.55 40.74 17.03
N ARG A 212 31.34 42.06 17.12
CA ARG A 212 31.93 43.09 16.23
C ARG A 212 32.90 44.05 16.92
N PHE A 213 33.47 43.65 18.06
CA PHE A 213 34.61 44.31 18.72
C PHE A 213 35.76 43.32 18.92
#